data_AF-A0A920N7Q6-F1
#
_entry.id   AF-A0A920N7Q6-F1
#
_cell.length_a   1.000
_cell.length_b   1.000
_cell.length_c   1.000
_cell.angle_alpha   90.00
_cell.angle_beta   90.00
_cell.angle_gamma   90.00
#
_symmetry.space_group_name_H-M   'P 1'
#
loop_
_entity.id
_entity.type
_entity.pdbx_description
1 polymer ?
#
loop_
_entity_poly.entity_id
_entity_poly.type
_entity_poly.pdbx_seq_one_letter_code
_entity_poly.pdbx_strand_id
1 'polypeptide(L)'
;MSIRQLAKRVVAKVGGEIPIEHIAYSEAYGEDFEDIQRRVPEVDKLKQAIGSKPSMTLDEILDDIIAWRRLAGLAEMRGRSPGERV
;
A
#
# COMPACT_ATOMS: atom_id res chain seq x y z
N MET A 1 10.56 -1.22 -9.98
CA MET A 1 9.11 -1.53 -9.96
C MET A 1 8.34 -0.24 -10.19
N SER A 2 7.24 -0.28 -10.94
CA SER A 2 6.31 0.85 -11.13
C SER A 2 5.04 0.70 -10.28
N ILE A 3 4.24 1.78 -10.15
CA ILE A 3 2.95 1.75 -9.45
C ILE A 3 1.98 0.73 -10.06
N ARG A 4 1.92 0.61 -11.40
CA ARG A 4 1.10 -0.40 -12.07
C ARG A 4 1.51 -1.83 -11.71
N GLN A 5 2.81 -2.11 -11.57
CA GLN A 5 3.28 -3.42 -11.15
C GLN A 5 2.93 -3.71 -9.69
N LEU A 6 3.05 -2.71 -8.82
CA LEU A 6 2.64 -2.81 -7.42
C LEU A 6 1.13 -3.09 -7.29
N ALA A 7 0.29 -2.35 -8.01
CA ALA A 7 -1.16 -2.55 -8.03
C ALA A 7 -1.55 -3.99 -8.43
N LYS A 8 -0.96 -4.51 -9.51
CA LYS A 8 -1.17 -5.92 -9.92
C LYS A 8 -0.77 -6.91 -8.83
N ARG A 9 0.34 -6.65 -8.15
CA ARG A 9 0.84 -7.53 -7.07
C ARG A 9 -0.09 -7.52 -5.86
N VAL A 10 -0.62 -6.35 -5.50
CA VAL A 10 -1.62 -6.20 -4.44
C VAL A 10 -2.91 -6.97 -4.80
N VAL A 11 -3.45 -6.77 -6.01
CA VAL A 11 -4.67 -7.48 -6.46
C VAL A 11 -4.47 -8.99 -6.40
N ALA A 12 -3.32 -9.50 -6.87
CA ALA A 12 -3.00 -10.93 -6.81
C ALA A 12 -2.95 -11.48 -5.37
N LYS A 13 -2.49 -10.69 -4.38
CA LYS A 13 -2.41 -11.10 -2.97
C LYS A 13 -3.72 -10.96 -2.21
N VAL A 14 -4.52 -9.93 -2.51
CA VAL A 14 -5.82 -9.70 -1.88
C VAL A 14 -6.86 -10.71 -2.38
N GLY A 15 -6.80 -11.06 -3.67
CA GLY A 15 -7.78 -11.91 -4.34
C GLY A 15 -9.04 -11.16 -4.77
N GLY A 16 -9.82 -11.77 -5.67
CA GLY A 16 -11.04 -11.20 -6.24
C GLY A 16 -10.84 -10.53 -7.60
N GLU A 17 -11.95 -10.16 -8.24
CA GLU A 17 -11.94 -9.40 -9.50
C GLU A 17 -11.91 -7.90 -9.19
N ILE A 18 -10.70 -7.34 -9.07
CA ILE A 18 -10.48 -5.92 -8.80
C ILE A 18 -9.93 -5.27 -10.07
N PRO A 19 -10.67 -4.36 -10.73
CA PRO A 19 -10.17 -3.65 -11.89
C PRO A 19 -9.03 -2.71 -11.52
N ILE A 20 -8.07 -2.52 -12.43
CA ILE A 20 -7.05 -1.48 -12.32
C ILE A 20 -7.40 -0.39 -13.32
N GLU A 21 -7.80 0.77 -12.78
CA GLU A 21 -8.18 1.94 -13.55
C GLU A 21 -7.00 2.92 -13.65
N HIS A 22 -6.88 3.60 -14.79
CA HIS A 22 -5.93 4.69 -14.97
C HIS A 22 -6.73 5.99 -15.05
N ILE A 23 -6.63 6.79 -14.01
CA ILE A 23 -7.23 8.12 -13.93
C ILE A 23 -6.16 9.19 -14.14
N ALA A 24 -6.57 10.38 -14.58
CA ALA A 24 -5.63 11.49 -14.75
C ALA A 24 -5.07 11.91 -13.39
N TYR A 25 -3.79 12.31 -13.37
CA TYR A 25 -3.14 12.73 -12.13
C TYR A 25 -3.85 13.95 -11.50
N SER A 26 -4.30 14.89 -12.34
CA SER A 26 -5.06 16.06 -11.95
C SER A 26 -6.46 15.73 -11.40
N GLU A 27 -7.08 14.64 -11.85
CA GLU A 27 -8.35 14.16 -11.32
C GLU A 27 -8.17 13.57 -9.90
N ALA A 28 -7.08 12.83 -9.68
CA ALA A 28 -6.80 12.21 -8.39
C ALA A 28 -6.28 13.19 -7.33
N TYR A 29 -5.47 14.19 -7.72
CA TYR A 29 -4.72 15.02 -6.78
C TYR A 29 -4.80 16.55 -7.04
N GLY A 30 -5.42 17.00 -8.13
CA GLY A 30 -5.47 18.42 -8.53
C GLY A 30 -4.35 18.85 -9.50
N GLU A 31 -4.53 19.98 -10.18
CA GLU A 31 -3.61 20.47 -11.23
C GLU A 31 -2.23 20.90 -10.69
N ASP A 32 -2.18 21.39 -9.45
CA ASP A 32 -0.95 21.89 -8.82
C ASP A 32 -0.15 20.81 -8.08
N PHE A 33 -0.52 19.54 -8.22
CA PHE A 33 0.16 18.45 -7.53
C PHE A 33 1.39 17.97 -8.30
N GLU A 34 2.52 17.93 -7.62
CA GLU A 34 3.78 17.37 -8.15
C GLU A 34 4.18 16.08 -7.42
N ASP A 35 4.57 15.08 -8.21
CA ASP A 35 5.11 13.81 -7.69
C ASP A 35 6.53 13.56 -8.17
N ILE A 36 7.32 12.91 -7.32
CA ILE A 36 8.65 12.43 -7.68
C ILE A 36 8.52 11.02 -8.23
N GLN A 37 8.74 10.88 -9.53
CA GLN A 37 8.60 9.61 -10.26
C GLN A 37 9.45 8.46 -9.72
N ARG A 38 10.58 8.74 -9.08
CA ARG A 38 11.47 7.72 -8.53
C ARG A 38 12.20 8.21 -7.27
N ARG A 39 11.99 7.49 -6.17
CA ARG A 39 12.73 7.70 -4.90
C ARG A 39 13.35 6.36 -4.47
N VAL A 40 14.67 6.29 -4.43
CA VAL A 40 15.40 5.11 -3.93
C VAL A 40 16.54 5.63 -3.05
N PRO A 41 16.44 5.51 -1.71
CA PRO A 41 17.47 6.01 -0.82
C PRO A 41 18.73 5.16 -0.86
N GLU A 42 19.87 5.82 -0.68
CA GLU A 42 21.14 5.22 -0.26
C GLU A 42 21.06 5.03 1.28
N VAL A 43 21.44 3.87 1.80
CA VAL A 43 21.25 3.49 3.22
C VAL A 43 22.54 3.02 3.91
N ASP A 44 23.70 3.21 3.30
CA ASP A 44 25.00 2.83 3.86
C ASP A 44 25.32 3.66 5.09
N LYS A 45 24.97 4.95 5.10
CA LYS A 45 25.11 5.79 6.32
C LYS A 45 24.29 5.25 7.48
N LEU A 46 23.06 4.78 7.23
CA LEU A 46 22.22 4.14 8.25
C LEU A 46 22.91 2.87 8.76
N LYS A 47 23.38 2.00 7.87
CA LYS A 47 24.07 0.77 8.23
C LYS A 47 25.34 1.02 9.04
N GLN A 48 26.13 2.03 8.69
CA GLN A 48 27.33 2.40 9.45
C GLN A 48 26.99 2.92 10.85
N ALA A 49 25.90 3.68 10.99
CA ALA A 49 25.50 4.26 12.26
C ALA A 49 24.85 3.25 13.22
N ILE A 50 23.99 2.35 12.73
CA ILE A 50 23.16 1.45 13.56
C ILE A 50 23.36 -0.06 13.27
N GLY A 51 24.32 -0.42 12.43
CA GLY A 51 24.71 -1.81 12.15
C GLY A 51 23.78 -2.61 11.25
N SER A 52 22.66 -2.04 10.80
CA SER A 52 21.64 -2.77 10.03
C SER A 52 21.05 -1.94 8.89
N LYS A 53 20.41 -2.63 7.94
CA LYS A 53 19.62 -2.03 6.86
C LYS A 53 18.25 -2.72 6.78
N PRO A 54 17.20 -2.04 6.29
CA PRO A 54 15.93 -2.70 6.00
C PRO A 54 16.14 -3.92 5.10
N SER A 55 15.61 -5.07 5.52
CA SER A 55 15.78 -6.36 4.84
C SER A 55 14.47 -6.99 4.36
N MET A 56 13.32 -6.51 4.85
CA MET A 56 12.03 -7.03 4.42
C MET A 56 11.83 -6.79 2.93
N THR A 57 11.45 -7.85 2.24
CA THR A 57 11.05 -7.79 0.84
C THR A 57 9.71 -7.09 0.70
N LEU A 58 9.42 -6.59 -0.50
CA LEU A 58 8.12 -6.03 -0.79
C LEU A 58 6.98 -7.03 -0.55
N ASP A 59 7.18 -8.31 -0.84
CA ASP A 59 6.14 -9.33 -0.62
C ASP A 59 5.79 -9.47 0.85
N GLU A 60 6.80 -9.59 1.70
CA GLU A 60 6.61 -9.70 3.15
C GLU A 60 5.90 -8.46 3.69
N ILE A 61 6.27 -7.26 3.21
CA ILE A 61 5.60 -6.01 3.59
C ILE A 61 4.13 -6.01 3.15
N LEU A 62 3.85 -6.46 1.92
CA LEU A 62 2.47 -6.53 1.41
C LEU A 62 1.64 -7.54 2.21
N ASP A 63 2.18 -8.71 2.51
CA ASP A 63 1.50 -9.74 3.29
C ASP A 63 1.18 -9.25 4.72
N ASP A 64 2.13 -8.55 5.35
CA ASP A 64 1.96 -7.95 6.69
C ASP A 64 0.86 -6.87 6.70
N ILE A 65 0.90 -5.93 5.75
CA ILE A 65 -0.12 -4.87 5.63
C ILE A 65 -1.51 -5.44 5.34
N ILE A 66 -1.61 -6.45 4.47
CA ILE A 66 -2.88 -7.11 4.14
C ILE A 66 -3.44 -7.83 5.38
N ALA A 67 -2.60 -8.53 6.14
CA ALA A 67 -3.00 -9.18 7.38
C ALA A 67 -3.51 -8.15 8.40
N TRP A 68 -2.76 -7.07 8.63
CA TRP A 68 -3.16 -5.98 9.51
C TRP A 68 -4.50 -5.35 9.08
N ARG A 69 -4.69 -5.06 7.78
CA ARG A 69 -5.93 -4.44 7.28
C ARG A 69 -7.15 -5.35 7.43
N ARG A 70 -6.99 -6.66 7.25
CA ARG A 70 -8.06 -7.64 7.47
C ARG A 70 -8.48 -7.70 8.93
N LEU A 71 -7.54 -7.63 9.86
CA LEU A 71 -7.83 -7.57 11.29
C LEU A 71 -8.58 -6.28 11.68
N ALA A 72 -8.16 -5.14 11.13
CA ALA A 72 -8.84 -3.86 11.35
C ALA A 72 -10.29 -3.90 10.84
N GLY A 73 -10.54 -4.40 9.63
CA GLY A 73 -11.89 -4.54 9.09
C GLY A 73 -12.79 -5.47 9.91
N LEU A 74 -12.22 -6.53 10.50
CA LEU A 74 -12.95 -7.41 11.42
C LEU A 74 -13.35 -6.69 12.72
N ALA A 75 -12.50 -5.80 13.24
CA ALA A 75 -12.82 -5.00 14.42
C ALA A 75 -13.92 -3.97 14.11
N GLU A 76 -13.85 -3.29 12.96
CA GLU A 76 -14.88 -2.35 12.50
C GLU A 76 -16.24 -3.04 12.29
N MET A 77 -16.25 -4.25 11.70
CA MET A 77 -17.46 -5.04 11.53
C MET A 77 -18.09 -5.49 12.86
N ARG A 78 -17.27 -5.79 13.88
CA ARG A 78 -17.75 -6.17 15.22
C ARG A 78 -18.30 -4.98 16.01
N GLY A 79 -17.91 -3.75 15.66
CA GLY A 79 -18.43 -2.51 16.25
C GLY A 79 -19.72 -1.98 15.61
N ARG A 80 -20.15 -2.54 14.46
CA ARG A 80 -21.36 -2.11 13.77
C ARG A 80 -22.58 -2.85 14.33
N SER A 81 -23.43 -2.16 15.11
CA SER A 81 -24.71 -2.70 15.55
C SER A 81 -25.62 -3.00 14.35
N PRO A 82 -26.47 -4.05 14.40
CA PRO A 82 -27.40 -4.36 13.31
C PRO A 82 -28.53 -3.32 13.27
N GLY A 83 -28.29 -2.18 12.61
CA GLY A 83 -29.27 -1.10 12.54
C GLY A 83 -28.99 -0.02 11.49
N GLU A 84 -27.73 0.20 11.11
CA GLU A 84 -27.39 1.20 10.07
C GLU A 84 -27.17 0.53 8.72
N ARG A 85 -28.28 0.23 8.04
CA ARG A 85 -28.32 0.16 6.57
C ARG A 85 -29.38 1.15 6.11
N VAL A 86 -28.93 2.28 5.58
CA VAL A 86 -29.71 3.13 4.68
C VAL A 86 -29.02 3.07 3.32
#